data_AF-A0A2S7P1Z3-F1
#
_entry.id   AF-A0A2S7P1Z3-F1
#
_cell.length_a   1.000
_cell.length_b   1.000
_cell.length_c   1.000
_cell.angle_alpha   90.00
_cell.angle_beta   90.00
_cell.angle_gamma   90.00
#
_symmetry.space_group_name_H-M   'P 1'
#
loop_
_entity.id
_entity.type
_entity.pdbx_description
1 polymer ?
#
loop_
_entity_poly.entity_id
_entity_poly.type
_entity_poly.pdbx_seq_one_letter_code
_entity_poly.pdbx_strand_id
1 'polypeptide(L)'
;MSCIVRSVQLVLLLIAISPLPATASWPKRGIPYNNVGLIQHFNGGGSQVNWAWNWDSYMDPSFPSSYMEFVPCLWSDSGDHTGSWFNNVNNAISRGAGHIMAFNEPDSCGSGQSCMSPQQAVNAYRTYIQPFAGRVALGAPQVSNGPNGLPVSLFILFSIPLQRLDQVLPTV
;
A
#
# COMPACT_ATOMS: atom_id res chain seq x y z
N MET A 1 -46.27 -65.82 -18.26
CA MET A 1 -47.01 -64.64 -17.78
C MET A 1 -45.97 -63.62 -17.36
N SER A 2 -45.70 -62.61 -18.20
CA SER A 2 -46.35 -61.27 -18.16
C SER A 2 -45.77 -60.44 -17.00
N CYS A 3 -45.31 -59.20 -17.11
CA CYS A 3 -44.94 -58.26 -18.18
C CYS A 3 -44.48 -56.97 -17.46
N ILE A 4 -43.85 -56.04 -18.18
CA ILE A 4 -43.88 -54.55 -17.96
C ILE A 4 -42.90 -53.95 -16.93
N VAL A 5 -41.80 -53.27 -17.33
CA VAL A 5 -41.53 -51.87 -17.79
C VAL A 5 -41.58 -50.75 -16.73
N ARG A 6 -40.55 -49.87 -16.77
CA ARG A 6 -40.44 -48.41 -16.46
C ARG A 6 -39.84 -48.04 -15.08
N SER A 7 -38.61 -47.51 -15.03
CA SER A 7 -38.21 -46.11 -15.33
C SER A 7 -38.68 -45.12 -14.26
N VAL A 8 -37.77 -44.49 -13.50
CA VAL A 8 -37.68 -43.02 -13.29
C VAL A 8 -36.27 -42.66 -12.80
N GLN A 9 -35.65 -41.73 -13.54
CA GLN A 9 -34.47 -40.90 -13.30
C GLN A 9 -33.44 -41.26 -12.22
N LEU A 10 -32.26 -41.64 -12.73
CA LEU A 10 -30.95 -41.29 -12.17
C LEU A 10 -30.82 -39.75 -12.14
N VAL A 11 -30.97 -39.12 -10.97
CA VAL A 11 -30.62 -37.70 -10.80
C VAL A 11 -29.11 -37.62 -10.68
N LEU A 12 -28.44 -37.32 -11.80
CA LEU A 12 -27.03 -36.96 -11.82
C LEU A 12 -26.86 -35.67 -11.01
N LEU A 13 -26.28 -35.79 -9.81
CA LEU A 13 -25.83 -34.67 -9.00
C LEU A 13 -24.60 -34.05 -9.69
N LEU A 14 -24.84 -33.14 -10.63
CA LEU A 14 -23.79 -32.21 -11.11
C LEU A 14 -23.53 -31.21 -9.98
N ILE A 15 -22.73 -31.60 -8.99
CA ILE A 15 -22.00 -30.63 -8.18
C ILE A 15 -21.03 -29.97 -9.14
N ALA A 16 -21.35 -28.76 -9.61
CA ALA A 16 -20.35 -27.90 -10.19
C ALA A 16 -19.23 -27.76 -9.16
N ILE A 17 -18.10 -28.42 -9.40
CA ILE A 17 -16.86 -28.18 -8.67
C ILE A 17 -16.40 -26.80 -9.13
N SER A 18 -17.03 -25.77 -8.61
CA SER A 18 -16.50 -24.41 -8.70
C SER A 18 -15.17 -24.45 -7.95
N PRO A 19 -14.02 -24.24 -8.61
CA PRO A 19 -12.78 -24.11 -7.88
C PRO A 19 -12.98 -22.98 -6.88
N LEU A 20 -12.85 -23.28 -5.59
CA LEU A 20 -12.75 -22.24 -4.58
C LEU A 20 -11.64 -21.29 -5.06
N PRO A 21 -11.86 -19.97 -5.08
CA PRO A 21 -10.83 -19.04 -5.51
C PRO A 21 -9.58 -19.33 -4.69
N ALA A 22 -8.52 -19.78 -5.37
CA ALA A 22 -7.27 -20.12 -4.72
C ALA A 22 -6.77 -18.85 -4.03
N THR A 23 -6.67 -18.88 -2.71
CA THR A 23 -6.08 -17.76 -1.99
C THR A 23 -4.61 -17.74 -2.31
N ALA A 24 -4.11 -16.65 -2.89
CA ALA A 24 -2.68 -16.49 -3.08
C ALA A 24 -1.96 -16.63 -1.74
N SER A 25 -0.83 -17.33 -1.71
CA SER A 25 0.01 -17.42 -0.51
C SER A 25 0.51 -16.06 -0.06
N TRP A 26 0.65 -15.13 -1.01
CA TRP A 26 1.00 -13.73 -0.78
C TRP A 26 0.10 -12.83 -1.64
N PRO A 27 -1.12 -12.52 -1.18
CA PRO A 27 -2.00 -11.62 -1.91
C PRO A 27 -1.33 -10.25 -2.08
N LYS A 28 -1.54 -9.62 -3.24
CA LYS A 28 -0.95 -8.31 -3.57
C LYS A 28 -1.95 -7.16 -3.54
N ARG A 29 -3.25 -7.46 -3.37
CA ARG A 29 -4.31 -6.46 -3.51
C ARG A 29 -4.36 -5.60 -2.25
N GLY A 30 -4.27 -4.29 -2.43
CA GLY A 30 -4.46 -3.31 -1.38
C GLY A 30 -5.77 -2.54 -1.53
N ILE A 31 -6.19 -1.84 -0.47
CA ILE A 31 -7.31 -0.90 -0.52
C ILE A 31 -6.86 0.50 -0.09
N PRO A 32 -6.91 1.48 -1.00
CA PRO A 32 -6.89 2.88 -0.60
C PRO A 32 -8.25 3.26 0.00
N TYR A 33 -8.27 3.96 1.14
CA TYR A 33 -9.52 4.31 1.83
C TYR A 33 -9.49 5.69 2.48
N ASN A 34 -10.68 6.28 2.67
CA ASN A 34 -10.87 7.46 3.53
C ASN A 34 -11.71 7.14 4.77
N ASN A 35 -12.53 6.08 4.72
CA ASN A 35 -13.37 5.64 5.82
C ASN A 35 -13.03 4.21 6.21
N VAL A 36 -12.49 4.03 7.42
CA VAL A 36 -12.08 2.73 7.97
C VAL A 36 -13.24 1.74 8.11
N GLY A 37 -14.48 2.21 8.25
CA GLY A 37 -15.66 1.35 8.31
C GLY A 37 -15.88 0.56 7.01
N LEU A 38 -15.51 1.15 5.86
CA LEU A 38 -15.71 0.50 4.56
C LEU A 38 -14.71 -0.62 4.28
N ILE A 39 -13.51 -0.57 4.87
CA ILE A 39 -12.50 -1.61 4.66
C ILE A 39 -12.79 -2.90 5.45
N GLN A 40 -13.68 -2.85 6.45
CA GLN A 40 -14.10 -4.02 7.22
C GLN A 40 -14.77 -5.10 6.37
N HIS A 41 -15.43 -4.70 5.26
CA HIS A 41 -16.04 -5.63 4.31
C HIS A 41 -15.02 -6.51 3.57
N PHE A 42 -13.73 -6.21 3.69
CA PHE A 42 -12.63 -6.95 3.07
C PHE A 42 -11.76 -7.71 4.07
N ASN A 43 -12.09 -7.67 5.37
CA ASN A 43 -11.33 -8.26 6.46
C ASN A 43 -11.80 -9.68 6.85
N GLY A 44 -12.17 -10.50 5.85
CA GLY A 44 -12.73 -11.85 6.05
C GLY A 44 -11.81 -12.97 5.58
N GLY A 45 -12.04 -14.19 6.10
CA GLY A 45 -11.35 -15.39 5.64
C GLY A 45 -11.53 -15.61 4.13
N GLY A 46 -10.42 -15.87 3.43
CA GLY A 46 -10.41 -15.98 1.96
C GLY A 46 -10.18 -14.65 1.22
N SER A 47 -10.11 -13.52 1.92
CA SER A 47 -9.81 -12.23 1.30
C SER A 47 -8.47 -12.27 0.55
N GLN A 48 -8.46 -11.69 -0.64
CA GLN A 48 -7.24 -11.41 -1.39
C GLN A 48 -6.67 -10.02 -1.08
N VAL A 49 -7.33 -9.28 -0.19
CA VAL A 49 -6.88 -7.97 0.27
C VAL A 49 -6.16 -8.14 1.60
N ASN A 50 -4.92 -7.70 1.68
CA ASN A 50 -4.07 -7.87 2.86
C ASN A 50 -3.32 -6.60 3.28
N TRP A 51 -3.54 -5.46 2.61
CA TRP A 51 -2.97 -4.18 3.03
C TRP A 51 -3.87 -3.00 2.66
N ALA A 52 -3.72 -1.88 3.35
CA ALA A 52 -4.48 -0.66 3.08
C ALA A 52 -3.70 0.61 3.45
N TRP A 53 -4.02 1.71 2.76
CA TRP A 53 -3.50 3.04 3.05
C TRP A 53 -4.63 4.06 3.03
N ASN A 54 -4.41 5.23 3.62
CA ASN A 54 -5.36 6.35 3.60
C ASN A 54 -4.74 7.72 3.24
N TRP A 55 -3.58 7.74 2.58
CA TRP A 55 -2.81 8.97 2.30
C TRP A 55 -2.36 9.75 3.54
N ASP A 56 -2.50 9.16 4.74
CA ASP A 56 -2.05 9.72 6.00
C ASP A 56 -1.17 8.69 6.73
N SER A 57 -0.51 9.16 7.77
CA SER A 57 0.24 8.40 8.74
C SER A 57 -0.66 7.80 9.82
N TYR A 58 -1.81 8.42 10.13
CA TYR A 58 -2.66 8.01 11.24
C TYR A 58 -3.44 6.71 10.95
N MET A 59 -3.19 5.71 11.81
CA MET A 59 -3.90 4.42 11.81
C MET A 59 -5.06 4.45 12.81
N ASP A 60 -6.29 4.41 12.31
CA ASP A 60 -7.49 4.40 13.15
C ASP A 60 -7.48 3.22 14.16
N PRO A 61 -7.94 3.41 15.41
CA PRO A 61 -8.04 2.33 16.40
C PRO A 61 -8.91 1.16 15.94
N SER A 62 -9.94 1.41 15.13
CA SER A 62 -10.82 0.39 14.56
C SER A 62 -10.26 -0.31 13.32
N PHE A 63 -9.05 0.07 12.86
CA PHE A 63 -8.42 -0.60 11.73
C PHE A 63 -8.25 -2.11 12.00
N PRO A 64 -8.55 -2.98 11.02
CA PRO A 64 -8.42 -4.43 11.12
C PRO A 64 -7.11 -4.93 11.75
N SER A 65 -7.18 -5.80 12.75
CA SER A 65 -5.99 -6.29 13.47
C SER A 65 -5.44 -7.63 12.98
N SER A 66 -6.14 -8.36 12.11
CA SER A 66 -5.84 -9.78 11.85
C SER A 66 -5.33 -10.10 10.45
N TYR A 67 -5.88 -9.50 9.39
CA TYR A 67 -5.60 -9.89 8.01
C TYR A 67 -5.02 -8.80 7.13
N MET A 68 -5.02 -7.55 7.62
CA MET A 68 -4.67 -6.39 6.83
C MET A 68 -3.56 -5.61 7.52
N GLU A 69 -2.53 -5.28 6.76
CA GLU A 69 -1.51 -4.32 7.14
C GLU A 69 -2.00 -2.90 6.88
N PHE A 70 -1.86 -2.00 7.85
CA PHE A 70 -1.92 -0.57 7.57
C PHE A 70 -0.54 -0.09 7.13
N VAL A 71 -0.48 0.64 6.01
CA VAL A 71 0.76 1.21 5.47
C VAL A 71 0.72 2.73 5.65
N PRO A 72 1.40 3.30 6.68
CA PRO A 72 1.48 4.73 6.88
C PRO A 72 2.09 5.45 5.67
N CYS A 73 1.48 6.57 5.28
CA CYS A 73 1.96 7.44 4.22
C CYS A 73 2.36 8.79 4.81
N LEU A 74 3.58 9.26 4.53
CA LEU A 74 3.94 10.66 4.77
C LEU A 74 3.62 11.46 3.52
N TRP A 75 2.53 12.22 3.52
CA TRP A 75 2.05 12.89 2.32
C TRP A 75 3.04 13.94 1.79
N SER A 76 3.57 14.82 2.64
CA SER A 76 4.58 15.82 2.26
C SER A 76 5.51 16.13 3.45
N ASP A 77 6.44 17.07 3.29
CA ASP A 77 7.29 17.59 4.38
C ASP A 77 6.68 18.76 5.17
N SER A 78 5.41 19.08 4.92
CA SER A 78 4.68 20.11 5.67
C SER A 78 4.48 19.71 7.14
N GLY A 79 4.34 20.72 8.00
CA GLY A 79 4.27 20.53 9.45
C GLY A 79 3.06 19.72 9.92
N ASP A 80 1.94 19.80 9.21
CA ASP A 80 0.71 19.05 9.47
C ASP A 80 0.85 17.55 9.20
N HIS A 81 1.76 17.12 8.32
CA HIS A 81 2.05 15.69 8.11
C HIS A 81 3.23 15.20 8.94
N THR A 82 4.26 16.04 9.10
CA THR A 82 5.49 15.65 9.81
C THR A 82 5.35 15.68 11.32
N GLY A 83 4.46 16.53 11.87
CA GLY A 83 4.33 16.74 13.32
C GLY A 83 3.98 15.49 14.13
N SER A 84 3.14 14.61 13.57
CA SER A 84 2.77 13.33 14.22
C SER A 84 3.40 12.10 13.57
N TRP A 85 4.19 12.28 12.51
CA TRP A 85 4.71 11.20 11.66
C TRP A 85 5.38 10.09 12.47
N PHE A 86 6.38 10.42 13.30
CA PHE A 86 7.12 9.41 14.04
C PHE A 86 6.26 8.63 15.03
N ASN A 87 5.35 9.32 15.73
CA ASN A 87 4.44 8.69 16.68
C ASN A 87 3.45 7.75 15.97
N ASN A 88 2.88 8.21 14.85
CA ASN A 88 1.92 7.44 14.07
C ASN A 88 2.56 6.20 13.45
N VAL A 89 3.76 6.31 12.87
CA VAL A 89 4.49 5.16 12.33
C VAL A 89 4.86 4.17 13.42
N ASN A 90 5.36 4.63 14.57
CA ASN A 90 5.68 3.73 15.69
C ASN A 90 4.44 2.99 16.20
N ASN A 91 3.29 3.67 16.28
CA ASN A 91 2.01 3.04 16.62
C ASN A 91 1.62 1.98 15.58
N ALA A 92 1.71 2.29 14.29
CA ALA A 92 1.41 1.33 13.23
C ALA A 92 2.35 0.11 13.26
N ILE A 93 3.66 0.32 13.46
CA ILE A 93 4.65 -0.77 13.63
C ILE A 93 4.28 -1.66 14.81
N SER A 94 3.90 -1.08 15.95
CA SER A 94 3.47 -1.85 17.13
C SER A 94 2.22 -2.71 16.88
N ARG A 95 1.45 -2.37 15.84
CA ARG A 95 0.23 -3.05 15.39
C ARG A 95 0.45 -3.89 14.13
N GLY A 96 1.70 -4.12 13.72
CA GLY A 96 2.06 -5.04 12.64
C GLY A 96 2.36 -4.41 11.29
N ALA A 97 2.50 -3.08 11.19
CA ALA A 97 2.98 -2.45 9.96
C ALA A 97 4.43 -2.87 9.66
N GLY A 98 4.64 -3.40 8.46
CA GLY A 98 5.92 -3.79 7.90
C GLY A 98 6.44 -2.84 6.81
N HIS A 99 5.61 -1.90 6.36
CA HIS A 99 5.90 -0.97 5.28
C HIS A 99 5.48 0.46 5.63
N ILE A 100 6.17 1.44 5.06
CA ILE A 100 5.76 2.85 5.03
C ILE A 100 5.94 3.41 3.63
N MET A 101 5.22 4.47 3.28
CA MET A 101 5.33 5.15 1.99
C MET A 101 5.72 6.61 2.15
N ALA A 102 6.48 7.11 1.18
CA ALA A 102 6.88 8.50 1.09
C ALA A 102 5.98 9.27 0.12
N PHE A 103 6.14 10.60 0.16
CA PHE A 103 5.37 11.70 -0.43
C PHE A 103 4.44 11.36 -1.59
N ASN A 104 3.18 11.81 -1.48
CA ASN A 104 2.16 11.55 -2.49
C ASN A 104 2.14 12.64 -3.57
N GLU A 105 2.44 12.22 -4.80
CA GLU A 105 2.59 12.99 -6.03
C GLU A 105 3.43 14.27 -5.87
N PRO A 106 4.71 14.15 -5.48
CA PRO A 106 5.60 15.31 -5.36
C PRO A 106 5.79 16.05 -6.70
N ASP A 107 5.60 15.36 -7.82
CA ASP A 107 5.68 15.91 -9.17
C ASP A 107 4.43 16.71 -9.60
N SER A 108 3.40 16.79 -8.77
CA SER A 108 2.14 17.47 -9.08
C SER A 108 1.90 18.67 -8.14
N CYS A 109 1.71 19.86 -8.72
CA CYS A 109 1.55 21.11 -7.96
C CYS A 109 0.18 21.80 -8.11
N GLY A 110 -0.66 21.34 -9.05
CA GLY A 110 -1.90 22.03 -9.41
C GLY A 110 -3.17 21.53 -8.71
N SER A 111 -3.13 20.37 -8.07
CA SER A 111 -4.34 19.65 -7.63
C SER A 111 -4.31 19.26 -6.16
N GLY A 112 -3.57 20.02 -5.35
CA GLY A 112 -3.47 19.81 -3.90
C GLY A 112 -2.61 18.62 -3.49
N GLN A 113 -1.72 18.13 -4.36
CA GLN A 113 -0.76 17.07 -4.02
C GLN A 113 0.45 17.63 -3.24
N SER A 114 1.46 16.81 -2.96
CA SER A 114 2.58 17.26 -2.11
C SER A 114 3.48 18.31 -2.74
N CYS A 115 3.54 18.43 -4.08
CA CYS A 115 4.26 19.49 -4.80
C CYS A 115 5.67 19.75 -4.25
N MET A 116 6.57 18.78 -4.41
CA MET A 116 7.94 18.84 -3.88
C MET A 116 8.94 18.74 -5.01
N SER A 117 9.96 19.61 -4.99
CA SER A 117 11.12 19.44 -5.87
C SER A 117 11.85 18.12 -5.55
N PRO A 118 12.59 17.51 -6.51
CA PRO A 118 13.39 16.32 -6.23
C PRO A 118 14.35 16.50 -5.05
N GLN A 119 15.01 17.66 -4.95
CA GLN A 119 15.95 17.94 -3.87
C GLN A 119 15.25 18.04 -2.50
N GLN A 120 14.07 18.66 -2.47
CA GLN A 120 13.24 18.73 -1.26
C GLN A 120 12.80 17.33 -0.84
N ALA A 121 12.30 16.51 -1.77
CA ALA A 121 11.91 15.13 -1.51
C ALA A 121 13.09 14.29 -0.98
N VAL A 122 14.29 14.40 -1.57
CA VAL A 122 15.49 13.69 -1.07
C VAL A 122 15.84 14.10 0.36
N ASN A 123 15.80 15.40 0.67
CA ASN A 123 16.10 15.90 2.01
C ASN A 123 15.05 15.43 3.03
N ALA A 124 13.77 15.53 2.70
CA ALA A 124 12.68 15.06 3.54
C ALA A 124 12.75 13.54 3.75
N TYR A 125 13.12 12.76 2.72
CA TYR A 125 13.23 11.31 2.83
C TYR A 125 14.31 10.90 3.84
N ARG A 126 15.48 11.56 3.79
CA ARG A 126 16.55 11.35 4.76
C ARG A 126 16.11 11.68 6.18
N THR A 127 15.37 12.78 6.35
CA THR A 127 14.91 13.23 7.67
C THR A 127 13.80 12.36 8.25
N TYR A 128 12.79 12.00 7.46
CA TYR A 128 11.55 11.43 7.98
C TYR A 128 11.36 9.94 7.67
N ILE A 129 11.85 9.44 6.53
CA ILE A 129 11.62 8.05 6.11
C ILE A 129 12.79 7.15 6.53
N GLN A 130 14.00 7.60 6.25
CA GLN A 130 15.23 6.84 6.45
C GLN A 130 15.50 6.37 7.90
N PRO A 131 15.09 7.10 8.96
CA PRO A 131 15.24 6.60 10.34
C PRO A 131 14.50 5.29 10.65
N PHE A 132 13.59 4.85 9.77
CA PHE A 132 12.87 3.58 9.91
C PHE A 132 13.55 2.40 9.19
N ALA A 133 14.69 2.61 8.52
CA ALA A 133 15.44 1.55 7.86
C ALA A 133 15.76 0.40 8.83
N GLY A 134 15.56 -0.83 8.37
CA GLY A 134 15.78 -2.04 9.19
C GLY A 134 14.65 -2.34 10.19
N ARG A 135 13.66 -1.45 10.35
CA ARG A 135 12.45 -1.69 11.15
C ARG A 135 11.25 -2.03 10.27
N VAL A 136 11.15 -1.38 9.11
CA VAL A 136 10.13 -1.58 8.08
C VAL A 136 10.75 -1.39 6.69
N ALA A 137 10.08 -1.89 5.66
CA ALA A 137 10.39 -1.58 4.28
C ALA A 137 9.99 -0.13 3.95
N LEU A 138 10.84 0.56 3.19
CA LEU A 138 10.69 1.97 2.88
C LEU A 138 10.21 2.14 1.43
N GLY A 139 9.00 2.63 1.25
CA GLY A 139 8.45 2.99 -0.06
C GLY A 139 9.06 4.27 -0.61
N ALA A 140 9.23 4.33 -1.93
CA ALA A 140 9.59 5.56 -2.63
C ALA A 140 8.42 6.55 -2.68
N PRO A 141 8.66 7.83 -3.03
CA PRO A 141 7.59 8.78 -3.29
C PRO A 141 6.65 8.30 -4.41
N GLN A 142 5.35 8.57 -4.25
CA GLN A 142 4.27 8.09 -5.13
C GLN A 142 4.07 9.07 -6.28
N VAL A 143 4.81 8.92 -7.38
CA VAL A 143 4.75 9.86 -8.52
C VAL A 143 3.48 9.68 -9.38
N SER A 144 3.03 10.76 -10.02
CA SER A 144 1.91 10.73 -10.96
C SER A 144 2.30 10.09 -12.30
N ASN A 145 1.32 9.81 -13.17
CA ASN A 145 1.54 9.43 -14.57
C ASN A 145 1.57 10.63 -15.53
N GLY A 146 1.72 11.86 -15.00
CA GLY A 146 1.61 13.10 -15.76
C GLY A 146 2.75 13.31 -16.79
N PRO A 147 2.55 14.20 -17.78
CA PRO A 147 3.54 14.46 -18.83
C PRO A 147 4.84 15.09 -18.31
N ASN A 148 4.78 15.70 -17.13
CA ASN A 148 5.93 16.26 -16.40
C ASN A 148 6.41 15.33 -15.28
N GLY A 149 5.90 14.10 -15.17
CA GLY A 149 6.32 13.12 -14.17
C GLY A 149 7.82 12.96 -14.26
N LEU A 150 8.54 13.59 -13.34
CA LEU A 150 9.99 13.73 -13.43
C LEU A 150 10.65 12.35 -13.59
N PRO A 151 11.75 12.29 -14.36
CA PRO A 151 12.26 11.07 -14.97
C PRO A 151 12.65 10.05 -13.90
N VAL A 152 12.82 8.82 -14.37
CA VAL A 152 13.47 7.67 -13.73
C VAL A 152 14.58 8.04 -12.72
N SER A 153 15.26 9.19 -12.83
CA SER A 153 16.13 9.81 -11.82
C SER A 153 15.59 9.89 -10.39
N LEU A 154 14.30 10.24 -10.14
CA LEU A 154 13.78 10.26 -8.76
C LEU A 154 13.76 8.84 -8.18
N PHE A 155 13.37 7.86 -8.99
CA PHE A 155 13.39 6.43 -8.63
C PHE A 155 14.81 5.88 -8.44
N ILE A 156 15.75 6.32 -9.29
CA ILE A 156 17.16 5.93 -9.22
C ILE A 156 17.80 6.47 -7.94
N LEU A 157 17.50 7.70 -7.53
CA LEU A 157 18.03 8.30 -6.31
C LEU A 157 17.65 7.51 -5.04
N PHE A 158 16.47 6.89 -4.99
CA PHE A 158 16.03 6.08 -3.85
C PHE A 158 16.42 4.60 -3.94
N SER A 159 16.92 4.14 -5.09
CA SER A 159 17.31 2.74 -5.31
C SER A 159 18.84 2.49 -5.24
N ILE A 160 19.65 3.56 -5.17
CA ILE A 160 21.11 3.46 -5.07
C ILE A 160 21.54 3.48 -3.59
N PRO A 161 22.50 2.62 -3.18
CA PRO A 161 23.14 2.74 -1.87
C PRO A 161 23.68 4.15 -1.62
N LEU A 162 23.30 4.76 -0.49
CA LEU A 162 23.51 6.18 -0.17
C LEU A 162 24.91 6.75 -0.35
N GLN A 163 25.94 5.90 -0.36
CA GLN A 163 27.34 6.29 -0.59
C GLN A 163 27.61 6.88 -2.00
N ARG A 164 26.65 6.82 -2.92
CA ARG A 164 26.80 7.39 -4.27
C ARG A 164 25.80 8.50 -4.63
N LEU A 165 24.88 8.88 -3.74
CA LEU A 165 23.91 9.94 -4.05
C LEU A 165 24.59 11.28 -4.35
N ASP A 166 25.66 11.59 -3.63
CA ASP A 166 26.40 12.86 -3.76
C ASP A 166 27.14 12.95 -5.11
N GLN A 167 27.36 11.83 -5.80
CA GLN A 167 27.96 11.79 -7.14
C GLN A 167 26.96 11.96 -8.28
N VAL A 168 25.65 11.88 -8.01
CA VAL A 168 24.58 11.99 -9.01
C VAL A 168 23.93 13.38 -9.02
N LEU A 169 24.03 14.12 -7.91
CA LEU A 169 23.48 15.46 -7.73
C LEU A 169 24.27 16.67 -8.28
N PRO A 170 25.46 16.60 -8.93
CA PRO A 170 26.16 17.84 -9.32
C PRO A 170 25.49 18.66 -10.43
N THR A 171 24.43 18.19 -11.11
CA THR A 171 23.93 18.82 -12.35
C THR A 171 22.41 18.82 -12.55
N VAL A 172 21.62 18.94 -11.49
CA VAL A 172 20.17 19.27 -11.60
C VAL A 172 19.85 20.57 -10.89
#